data_AF-A0A6G3TR99-F1
#
_entry.id   AF-A0A6G3TR99-F1
#
_cell.length_a   1.000
_cell.length_b   1.000
_cell.length_c   1.000
_cell.angle_alpha   90.00
_cell.angle_beta   90.00
_cell.angle_gamma   90.00
#
_symmetry.space_group_name_H-M   'P 1'
#
loop_
_entity.id
_entity.type
_entity.pdbx_description
1 polymer ?
#
loop_
_entity_poly.entity_id
_entity_poly.type
_entity_poly.pdbx_seq_one_letter_code
_entity_poly.pdbx_strand_id
1 'polypeptide(L)'
;RVAVLRRQRVPERVPLSEAAADAVRETGHLAAGDGALLAAAVVDTRRWELVHFSLHAGDAPDGVAGEVFRVLHLSAPGRSLLPRGRQW
;
A
#
# COMPACT_ATOMS: atom_id res chain seq x y z
N ARG A 1 3.71 10.44 -11.11
CA ARG A 1 2.84 9.91 -10.03
C ARG A 1 2.12 8.69 -10.54
N VAL A 2 2.39 7.57 -9.89
CA VAL A 2 1.74 6.30 -10.20
C VAL A 2 1.27 5.66 -8.91
N ALA A 3 0.21 4.87 -9.00
CA ALA A 3 -0.22 3.99 -7.96
C ALA A 3 -0.03 2.54 -8.40
N VAL A 4 0.39 1.68 -7.49
CA VAL A 4 0.49 0.24 -7.73
C VAL A 4 -0.49 -0.47 -6.81
N LEU A 5 -1.23 -1.40 -7.39
CA LEU A 5 -2.24 -2.20 -6.70
C LEU A 5 -1.92 -3.68 -6.88
N ARG A 6 -1.47 -4.32 -5.81
CA ARG A 6 -1.21 -5.75 -5.77
C ARG A 6 -2.31 -6.45 -5.01
N ARG A 7 -2.92 -7.45 -5.64
CA ARG A 7 -3.98 -8.27 -5.06
C ARG A 7 -3.51 -9.71 -4.90
N GLN A 8 -3.90 -10.32 -3.80
CA GLN A 8 -3.58 -11.71 -3.49
C GLN A 8 -4.69 -12.26 -2.60
N ARG A 9 -5.05 -13.53 -2.77
CA ARG A 9 -6.05 -14.16 -1.89
C ARG A 9 -5.58 -14.10 -0.44
N VAL A 10 -6.51 -13.92 0.48
CA VAL A 10 -6.21 -14.07 1.91
C VAL A 10 -5.77 -15.52 2.17
N PRO A 11 -4.64 -15.76 2.86
CA PRO A 11 -4.17 -17.11 3.16
C PRO A 11 -5.18 -17.89 4.01
N GLU A 12 -5.58 -19.09 3.56
CA GLU A 12 -6.64 -19.89 4.22
C GLU A 12 -6.14 -20.71 5.43
N ARG A 13 -4.82 -20.81 5.63
CA ARG A 13 -4.20 -21.71 6.64
C ARG A 13 -3.11 -21.05 7.47
N VAL A 14 -3.21 -19.74 7.65
CA VAL A 14 -2.26 -18.94 8.45
C VAL A 14 -3.06 -18.24 9.55
N PRO A 15 -2.56 -18.19 10.80
CA PRO A 15 -3.18 -17.39 11.85
C PRO A 15 -3.39 -15.94 11.38
N LEU A 16 -4.58 -15.38 11.63
CA LEU A 16 -4.91 -14.03 11.18
C LEU A 16 -3.90 -12.98 11.66
N SER A 17 -3.42 -13.09 12.90
CA SER A 17 -2.42 -12.19 13.47
C SER A 17 -1.09 -12.22 12.72
N GLU A 18 -0.68 -13.39 12.24
CA GLU A 18 0.54 -13.57 11.46
C GLU A 18 0.35 -12.98 10.05
N ALA A 19 -0.75 -13.30 9.38
CA ALA A 19 -1.09 -12.71 8.08
C ALA A 19 -1.17 -11.17 8.15
N ALA A 20 -1.74 -10.62 9.22
CA ALA A 20 -1.79 -9.18 9.46
C ALA A 20 -0.40 -8.58 9.72
N ALA A 21 0.43 -9.24 10.53
CA ALA A 21 1.79 -8.79 10.80
C ALA A 21 2.64 -8.76 9.51
N ASP A 22 2.50 -9.78 8.67
CA ASP A 22 3.17 -9.87 7.37
C ASP A 22 2.72 -8.76 6.44
N ALA A 23 1.40 -8.52 6.36
CA ALA A 23 0.84 -7.42 5.59
C ALA A 23 1.40 -6.05 6.02
N VAL A 24 1.48 -5.81 7.34
CA VAL A 24 2.05 -4.57 7.91
C VAL A 24 3.54 -4.44 7.62
N ARG A 25 4.32 -5.52 7.73
CA ARG A 25 5.76 -5.48 7.39
C ARG A 25 5.96 -5.13 5.92
N GLU A 26 5.21 -5.78 5.03
CA GLU A 26 5.29 -5.49 3.59
C GLU A 26 4.87 -4.05 3.27
N THR A 27 3.80 -3.54 3.88
CA THR A 27 3.43 -2.12 3.75
C THR A 27 4.54 -1.20 4.23
N GLY A 28 5.23 -1.56 5.32
CA GLY A 28 6.40 -0.82 5.82
C GLY A 28 7.54 -0.78 4.79
N HIS A 29 7.83 -1.91 4.15
CA HIS A 29 8.85 -1.97 3.08
C HIS A 29 8.46 -1.10 1.88
N LEU A 30 7.20 -1.17 1.43
CA LEU A 30 6.69 -0.33 0.34
C LEU A 30 6.74 1.17 0.68
N ALA A 31 6.40 1.53 1.92
CA ALA A 31 6.44 2.91 2.38
C ALA A 31 7.87 3.46 2.52
N ALA A 32 8.86 2.59 2.74
CA ALA A 32 10.27 2.95 2.84
C ALA A 32 10.96 3.08 1.47
N GLY A 33 10.29 2.69 0.38
CA GLY A 33 10.84 2.80 -0.97
C GLY A 33 11.05 4.24 -1.42
N ASP A 34 12.09 4.47 -2.21
CA ASP A 34 12.40 5.80 -2.74
C ASP A 34 11.24 6.37 -3.57
N GLY A 35 10.85 7.60 -3.26
CA GLY A 35 9.74 8.27 -3.94
C GLY A 35 8.34 7.81 -3.52
N ALA A 36 8.22 6.89 -2.54
CA ALA A 36 6.94 6.52 -1.96
C ALA A 36 6.31 7.72 -1.24
N LEU A 37 5.04 7.98 -1.57
CA LEU A 37 4.20 8.98 -0.91
C LEU A 37 3.30 8.36 0.17
N LEU A 38 2.90 7.09 -0.04
CA LEU A 38 1.99 6.34 0.81
C LEU A 38 2.11 4.84 0.44
N ALA A 39 1.99 3.97 1.43
CA ALA A 39 1.60 2.58 1.22
C ALA A 39 0.52 2.16 2.24
N ALA A 40 -0.34 1.23 1.85
CA ALA A 40 -1.39 0.69 2.69
C ALA A 40 -1.60 -0.80 2.41
N ALA A 41 -1.97 -1.56 3.44
CA ALA A 41 -2.55 -2.89 3.31
C ALA A 41 -4.03 -2.84 3.70
N VAL A 42 -4.88 -3.47 2.91
CA VAL A 42 -6.33 -3.49 3.10
C VAL A 42 -6.87 -4.87 2.78
N VAL A 43 -7.95 -5.30 3.45
CA VAL A 43 -8.70 -6.49 3.07
C VAL A 43 -9.90 -6.07 2.23
N ASP A 44 -9.95 -6.51 0.97
CA ASP A 44 -11.16 -6.44 0.15
C ASP A 44 -12.10 -7.57 0.59
N THR A 45 -13.08 -7.24 1.42
CA THR A 45 -14.04 -8.21 1.98
C THR A 45 -15.04 -8.74 0.94
N ARG A 46 -15.18 -8.10 -0.23
CA ARG A 46 -16.04 -8.59 -1.31
C ARG A 46 -15.40 -9.76 -2.04
N ARG A 47 -14.08 -9.72 -2.21
CA ARG A 47 -13.30 -10.75 -2.94
C ARG A 47 -12.49 -11.65 -2.04
N TRP A 48 -12.41 -11.30 -0.76
CA TRP A 48 -11.53 -11.93 0.23
C TRP A 48 -10.06 -11.91 -0.21
N GLU A 49 -9.60 -10.73 -0.59
CA GLU A 49 -8.23 -10.47 -1.07
C GLU A 49 -7.50 -9.52 -0.11
N LEU A 50 -6.22 -9.81 0.16
CA LEU A 50 -5.27 -8.85 0.70
C LEU A 50 -4.78 -7.96 -0.44
N VAL A 51 -4.89 -6.66 -0.23
CA VAL A 51 -4.54 -5.62 -1.19
C VAL A 51 -3.42 -4.77 -0.62
N HIS A 52 -2.28 -4.74 -1.32
CA HIS A 52 -1.23 -3.76 -1.08
C HIS A 52 -1.36 -2.64 -2.10
N PHE A 53 -1.56 -1.44 -1.59
CA PHE A 53 -1.60 -0.21 -2.38
C PHE A 53 -0.36 0.62 -2.08
N SER A 54 0.29 1.14 -3.11
CA SER A 54 1.37 2.12 -2.94
C SER A 54 1.23 3.26 -3.93
N LEU A 55 1.57 4.47 -3.51
CA LEU A 55 1.52 5.69 -4.31
C LEU A 55 2.91 6.29 -4.36
N HIS A 56 3.39 6.61 -5.55
CA HIS A 56 4.75 7.08 -5.82
C HIS A 56 4.74 8.44 -6.50
N ALA A 57 5.69 9.31 -6.15
CA ALA A 57 5.83 10.63 -6.74
C ALA A 57 6.25 10.53 -8.22
N GLY A 58 7.17 9.62 -8.53
CA GLY A 58 7.74 9.35 -9.84
C GLY A 58 7.02 8.23 -10.60
N ASP A 59 7.83 7.43 -11.30
CA ASP A 59 7.42 6.19 -11.95
C ASP A 59 7.36 5.04 -10.95
N ALA A 60 6.79 3.91 -11.38
CA ALA A 60 6.73 2.73 -10.53
C ALA A 60 8.12 2.12 -10.42
N PRO A 61 8.50 1.55 -9.27
CA PRO A 61 9.72 0.75 -9.18
C PRO A 61 9.74 -0.36 -10.24
N ASP A 62 10.90 -0.60 -10.83
CA ASP A 62 11.06 -1.66 -11.83
C ASP A 62 10.70 -3.02 -11.23
N GLY A 63 9.98 -3.84 -12.00
CA GLY A 63 9.59 -5.19 -11.58
C GLY A 63 8.53 -5.23 -10.47
N VAL A 64 7.84 -4.13 -10.18
CA VAL A 64 6.77 -4.13 -9.18
C VAL A 64 5.65 -5.12 -9.56
N ALA A 65 5.26 -5.97 -8.62
CA ALA A 65 4.15 -6.90 -8.81
C ALA A 65 2.81 -6.17 -8.62
N GLY A 66 1.97 -6.17 -9.65
CA GLY A 66 0.60 -5.64 -9.56
C GLY A 66 0.21 -4.77 -10.75
N GLU A 67 -0.98 -4.18 -10.64
CA GLU A 67 -1.51 -3.25 -11.65
C GLU A 67 -0.99 -1.84 -11.36
N VAL A 68 -0.50 -1.16 -12.41
CA VAL A 68 0.04 0.20 -12.32
C VAL A 68 -0.97 1.20 -12.91
N PHE A 69 -1.32 2.20 -12.13
CA PHE A 69 -2.26 3.26 -12.50
C PHE A 69 -1.54 4.60 -12.55
N ARG A 70 -1.81 5.40 -13.59
CA ARG A 70 -1.38 6.80 -13.62
C ARG A 70 -2.29 7.63 -12.73
N VAL A 71 -1.70 8.38 -11.79
CA VAL A 71 -2.45 9.29 -10.91
C VAL A 71 -2.40 10.69 -11.50
N LEU A 72 -3.51 11.12 -12.09
CA LEU A 72 -3.63 12.42 -12.76
C LEU A 72 -3.75 13.59 -11.79
N HIS A 73 -4.36 13.36 -10.63
CA HIS A 73 -4.55 14.37 -9.60
C HIS A 73 -4.43 13.75 -8.21
N LEU A 74 -3.79 14.46 -7.28
CA LEU A 74 -3.73 14.09 -5.87
C LEU A 74 -3.92 15.36 -5.03
N SER A 75 -5.09 15.45 -4.42
CA SER A 75 -5.38 16.48 -3.43
C SER A 75 -4.52 16.29 -2.20
N ALA A 76 -3.94 17.37 -1.67
CA ALA A 76 -3.13 17.35 -0.45
C ALA A 76 -3.56 18.41 0.59
N PRO A 77 -4.87 18.60 0.85
CA PRO A 77 -5.32 19.58 1.83
C PRO A 77 -4.81 19.21 3.23
N GLY A 78 -4.29 20.19 3.97
CA GLY A 78 -3.84 19.99 5.36
C GLY A 78 -2.68 19.01 5.53
N ARG A 79 -2.02 18.54 4.45
CA ARG A 79 -0.96 17.53 4.54
C ARG A 79 0.21 17.98 5.44
N SER A 80 0.54 19.27 5.43
CA SER A 80 1.57 19.85 6.29
C SER A 80 1.18 19.92 7.77
N LEU A 81 -0.10 19.72 8.11
CA LEU A 81 -0.61 19.74 9.47
C LEU A 81 -0.62 18.33 10.10
N LEU A 82 -0.39 17.28 9.32
CA LEU A 82 -0.42 15.91 9.82
C LEU A 82 0.79 15.65 10.74
N PRO A 83 0.58 15.15 11.97
CA PRO A 83 1.69 14.84 12.84
C PRO A 83 2.48 13.65 12.27
N ARG A 84 3.78 13.61 12.53
CA ARG A 84 4.58 12.40 12.32
C ARG A 84 4.23 11.40 13.41
N GLY A 85 3.82 10.20 13.05
CA GLY A 85 3.46 9.17 14.03
C GLY A 85 2.77 7.97 13.40
N ARG A 86 2.42 6.99 14.24
CA ARG A 86 1.72 5.75 13.89
C ARG A 86 0.21 5.83 14.18
N GLN A 87 -0.37 7.03 14.04
CA GLN A 87 -1.76 7.29 14.40
C GLN A 87 -2.72 6.94 13.27
N TRP A 88 -2.67 5.68 12.83
CA TRP A 88 -3.60 5.07 11.89
C TRP A 88 -3.66 3.59 12.24
#